data_AF-X1HEJ7-F1
#
_entry.id   AF-X1HEJ7-F1
#
_cell.length_a   1.000
_cell.length_b   1.000
_cell.length_c   1.000
_cell.angle_alpha   90.00
_cell.angle_beta   90.00
_cell.angle_gamma   90.00
#
_symmetry.space_group_name_H-M   'P 1'
#
loop_
_entity.id
_entity.type
_entity.pdbx_description
1 polymer ?
#
loop_
_entity_poly.entity_id
_entity_poly.type
_entity_poly.pdbx_seq_one_letter_code
_entity_poly.pdbx_strand_id
1 'polypeptide(L)'
;MQRKAIIFAIFLIGFTALSAQIVLLRQLIVIFYGNEISLGLLLGAWLFWGALGSWLLGRFADKIKNRQFSFAVLEIVLAFILPGSIFMVRNARAILGILPGEIIGFLPMAAFSFFVLSLICVILGFLFALACRIYPRKISGAIRIGRVYILEA
;
A
#
# COMPACT_ATOMS: atom_id res chain seq x y z
N MET A 1 -5.49 7.84 27.18
CA MET A 1 -4.43 7.04 26.54
C MET A 1 -4.80 6.54 25.14
N GLN A 2 -5.98 5.95 24.92
CA GLN A 2 -6.38 5.37 23.62
C GLN A 2 -6.27 6.33 22.41
N ARG A 3 -6.59 7.62 22.56
CA ARG A 3 -6.52 8.59 21.45
C ARG A 3 -5.10 8.85 20.95
N LYS A 4 -4.11 8.89 21.86
CA LYS A 4 -2.69 9.07 21.48
C LYS A 4 -2.17 7.82 20.75
N ALA A 5 -2.55 6.63 21.23
CA ALA A 5 -2.20 5.36 20.58
C ALA A 5 -2.75 5.26 19.15
N ILE A 6 -4.01 5.65 18.93
CA ILE A 6 -4.62 5.65 17.58
C ILE A 6 -3.91 6.63 16.66
N ILE A 7 -3.58 7.84 17.14
CA ILE A 7 -2.85 8.83 16.33
C ILE A 7 -1.47 8.29 15.95
N PHE A 8 -0.76 7.68 16.90
CA PHE A 8 0.54 7.07 16.64
C PHE A 8 0.44 5.91 15.64
N ALA A 9 -0.59 5.07 15.73
CA ALA A 9 -0.79 3.98 14.79
C ALA A 9 -1.10 4.47 13.36
N ILE A 10 -1.91 5.54 13.23
CA ILE A 10 -2.16 6.20 11.92
C ILE A 10 -0.84 6.73 11.33
N PHE A 11 -0.01 7.37 12.14
CA PHE A 11 1.30 7.84 11.72
C PHE A 11 2.21 6.67 11.27
N LEU A 12 2.22 5.57 12.02
CA LEU A 12 3.00 4.38 11.66
C LEU A 12 2.57 3.76 10.32
N ILE A 13 1.28 3.77 10.01
CA ILE A 13 0.79 3.31 8.69
C ILE A 13 1.36 4.18 7.59
N GLY A 14 1.29 5.50 7.75
CA GLY A 14 1.82 6.44 6.77
C GLY A 14 3.31 6.30 6.55
N PHE A 15 4.07 6.21 7.64
CA PHE A 15 5.49 5.90 7.61
C PHE A 15 5.77 4.59 6.87
N THR A 16 4.97 3.55 7.15
CA THR A 16 5.11 2.23 6.50
C THR A 16 4.76 2.31 5.01
N ALA A 17 3.69 3.03 4.65
CA ALA A 17 3.26 3.21 3.27
C ALA A 17 4.34 3.94 2.44
N LEU A 18 4.87 5.05 2.95
CA LEU A 18 5.94 5.81 2.31
C LEU A 18 7.23 4.99 2.20
N SER A 19 7.63 4.31 3.27
CA SER A 19 8.83 3.47 3.27
C SER A 19 8.70 2.32 2.27
N ALA A 20 7.55 1.63 2.27
CA ALA A 20 7.25 0.56 1.33
C ALA A 20 7.26 1.07 -0.12
N GLN A 21 6.64 2.23 -0.36
CA GLN A 21 6.61 2.85 -1.68
C GLN A 21 8.02 3.11 -2.19
N ILE A 22 8.85 3.81 -1.40
CA ILE A 22 10.22 4.16 -1.79
C ILE A 22 11.04 2.90 -2.07
N VAL A 23 11.00 1.90 -1.18
CA VAL A 23 11.80 0.68 -1.31
C VAL A 23 11.38 -0.14 -2.52
N LEU A 24 10.07 -0.34 -2.74
CA LEU A 24 9.56 -1.17 -3.84
C LEU A 24 9.72 -0.47 -5.18
N LEU A 25 9.34 0.81 -5.29
CA LEU A 25 9.50 1.55 -6.54
C LEU A 25 10.97 1.63 -6.94
N ARG A 26 11.88 1.92 -5.99
CA ARG A 26 13.31 1.98 -6.29
C ARG A 26 13.84 0.65 -6.82
N GLN A 27 13.45 -0.47 -6.22
CA GLN A 27 13.89 -1.77 -6.71
C GLN A 27 13.32 -2.09 -8.10
N LEU A 28 12.03 -1.83 -8.32
CA LEU A 28 11.37 -2.08 -9.60
C LEU A 28 11.95 -1.21 -10.72
N ILE A 29 12.22 0.08 -10.46
CA ILE A 29 12.90 0.99 -11.40
C ILE A 29 14.25 0.42 -11.84
N VAL A 30 15.07 -0.05 -10.89
CA VAL A 30 16.38 -0.64 -11.20
C VAL A 30 16.23 -1.91 -12.06
N ILE A 31 15.22 -2.74 -11.77
CA ILE A 31 14.97 -3.97 -12.52
C ILE A 31 14.51 -3.68 -13.95
N PHE A 32 13.63 -2.69 -14.12
CA PHE A 32 13.04 -2.28 -15.41
C PHE A 32 13.85 -1.25 -16.19
N TYR A 33 15.12 -1.01 -15.81
CA TYR A 33 16.00 -0.03 -16.46
C TYR A 33 15.47 1.41 -16.47
N GLY A 34 14.62 1.76 -15.49
CA GLY A 34 14.24 3.13 -15.16
C GLY A 34 13.74 4.00 -16.31
N ASN A 35 12.78 3.51 -17.10
CA ASN A 35 12.10 4.32 -18.12
C ASN A 35 10.90 5.10 -17.54
N GLU A 36 10.49 6.18 -18.21
CA GLU A 36 9.38 7.03 -17.75
C GLU A 36 8.04 6.28 -17.69
N ILE A 37 7.84 5.35 -18.63
CA ILE A 37 6.67 4.47 -18.68
C ILE A 37 6.60 3.61 -17.40
N SER A 38 7.74 3.16 -16.87
CA SER A 38 7.83 2.35 -15.65
C SER A 38 7.41 3.14 -14.44
N LEU A 39 7.87 4.38 -14.33
CA LEU A 39 7.46 5.26 -13.24
C LEU A 39 5.96 5.50 -13.27
N GLY A 40 5.42 5.86 -14.44
CA GLY A 40 3.99 6.07 -14.62
C GLY A 40 3.16 4.83 -14.28
N LEU A 41 3.61 3.66 -14.72
CA LEU A 41 2.94 2.39 -14.46
C LEU A 41 3.00 1.98 -12.98
N LEU A 42 4.14 2.13 -12.33
CA LEU A 42 4.33 1.79 -10.92
C LEU A 42 3.50 2.70 -10.01
N LEU A 43 3.53 4.01 -10.25
CA LEU A 43 2.72 4.98 -9.51
C LEU A 43 1.23 4.79 -9.81
N GLY A 44 0.88 4.55 -11.07
CA GLY A 44 -0.49 4.25 -11.49
C GLY A 44 -1.04 3.00 -10.80
N ALA A 45 -0.28 1.91 -10.77
CA ALA A 45 -0.64 0.68 -10.06
C ALA A 45 -0.77 0.92 -8.56
N TRP A 46 0.16 1.66 -7.95
CA TRP A 46 0.14 2.01 -6.53
C TRP A 46 -1.17 2.73 -6.15
N LEU A 47 -1.52 3.77 -6.90
CA LEU A 47 -2.73 4.57 -6.67
C LEU A 47 -3.99 3.77 -7.00
N PHE A 48 -3.99 3.00 -8.09
CA PHE A 48 -5.13 2.19 -8.50
C PHE A 48 -5.52 1.19 -7.41
N TRP A 49 -4.55 0.41 -6.92
CA TRP A 49 -4.80 -0.59 -5.88
C TRP A 49 -5.12 0.03 -4.51
N GLY A 50 -4.50 1.17 -4.18
CA GLY A 50 -4.83 1.93 -2.97
C GLY A 50 -6.27 2.46 -3.00
N ALA A 51 -6.70 3.00 -4.13
CA ALA A 51 -8.08 3.44 -4.35
C ALA A 51 -9.05 2.25 -4.29
N LEU A 52 -8.71 1.13 -4.94
CA LEU A 52 -9.52 -0.09 -4.91
C LEU A 52 -9.68 -0.63 -3.48
N GLY A 53 -8.59 -0.71 -2.72
CA GLY A 53 -8.61 -1.19 -1.33
C GLY A 53 -9.43 -0.30 -0.42
N SER A 54 -9.24 1.01 -0.49
CA SER A 54 -10.00 1.96 0.32
C SER A 54 -11.49 2.01 -0.06
N TRP A 55 -11.83 1.90 -1.34
CA TRP A 55 -13.22 1.92 -1.80
C TRP A 55 -13.95 0.60 -1.53
N LEU A 56 -13.37 -0.53 -1.95
CA LEU A 56 -14.00 -1.85 -1.82
C LEU A 56 -14.06 -2.27 -0.36
N LEU A 57 -12.92 -2.30 0.33
CA LEU A 57 -12.84 -2.76 1.72
C LEU A 57 -13.33 -1.70 2.71
N GLY A 58 -13.24 -0.41 2.38
CA GLY A 58 -13.81 0.67 3.19
C GLY A 58 -15.33 0.65 3.30
N ARG A 59 -16.04 0.02 2.33
CA ARG A 59 -17.48 -0.29 2.45
C ARG A 59 -17.73 -1.39 3.50
N PHE A 60 -16.83 -2.37 3.60
CA PHE A 60 -16.92 -3.42 4.61
C PHE A 60 -16.49 -2.94 6.01
N ALA A 61 -15.70 -1.87 6.10
CA ALA A 61 -15.26 -1.26 7.37
C ALA A 61 -16.42 -0.86 8.30
N ASP A 62 -17.60 -0.57 7.75
CA ASP A 62 -18.81 -0.29 8.55
C ASP A 62 -19.35 -1.50 9.29
N LYS A 63 -19.26 -2.67 8.66
CA LYS A 63 -19.80 -3.94 9.18
C LYS A 63 -18.90 -4.57 10.25
N ILE A 64 -17.66 -4.11 10.39
CA ILE A 64 -16.69 -4.66 11.34
C ILE A 64 -17.04 -4.19 12.76
N LYS A 65 -17.39 -5.16 13.63
CA LYS A 65 -17.68 -4.91 15.06
C LYS A 65 -16.47 -4.37 15.82
N ASN A 66 -15.28 -4.96 15.61
CA ASN A 66 -14.06 -4.59 16.34
C ASN A 66 -13.00 -4.01 15.39
N ARG A 67 -13.17 -2.73 15.03
CA ARG A 67 -12.30 -2.03 14.07
C ARG A 67 -10.84 -1.94 14.54
N GLN A 68 -10.61 -1.78 15.83
CA GLN A 68 -9.27 -1.69 16.42
C GLN A 68 -8.52 -3.02 16.29
N PHE A 69 -9.20 -4.13 16.56
CA PHE A 69 -8.61 -5.45 16.38
C PHE A 69 -8.28 -5.75 14.91
N SER A 70 -9.21 -5.48 13.99
CA SER A 70 -8.95 -5.65 12.55
C SER A 70 -7.78 -4.82 12.06
N PHE A 71 -7.65 -3.59 12.56
CA PHE A 71 -6.54 -2.70 12.23
C PHE A 71 -5.19 -3.27 12.69
N ALA A 72 -5.09 -3.73 13.93
CA ALA A 72 -3.86 -4.35 14.45
C ALA A 72 -3.49 -5.64 13.69
N VAL A 73 -4.49 -6.47 13.36
CA VAL A 73 -4.25 -7.69 12.54
C VAL A 73 -3.73 -7.32 11.16
N LEU A 74 -4.29 -6.30 10.51
CA LEU A 74 -3.83 -5.85 9.19
C LEU A 74 -2.40 -5.30 9.22
N GLU A 75 -2.01 -4.57 10.27
CA GLU A 75 -0.62 -4.12 10.44
C GLU A 75 0.36 -5.30 10.58
N ILE A 76 -0.01 -6.32 11.36
CA ILE A 76 0.81 -7.54 11.49
C ILE A 76 0.91 -8.26 10.14
N VAL A 77 -0.21 -8.42 9.44
CA VAL A 77 -0.24 -9.04 8.11
C VAL A 77 0.63 -8.25 7.12
N LEU A 78 0.57 -6.92 7.15
CA LEU A 78 1.40 -6.04 6.33
C LEU A 78 2.90 -6.23 6.65
N ALA A 79 3.26 -6.39 7.92
CA ALA A 79 4.63 -6.63 8.35
C ALA A 79 5.23 -7.93 7.76
N PHE A 80 4.41 -8.95 7.50
CA PHE A 80 4.86 -10.17 6.80
C PHE A 80 4.84 -10.03 5.27
N ILE A 81 3.88 -9.30 4.72
CA ILE A 81 3.76 -9.11 3.28
C ILE A 81 4.90 -8.25 2.72
N LEU A 82 5.38 -7.26 3.48
CA LEU A 82 6.45 -6.37 3.02
C LEU A 82 7.79 -7.10 2.73
N PRO A 83 8.34 -7.94 3.62
CA PRO A 83 9.48 -8.78 3.30
C PRO A 83 9.21 -9.71 2.10
N GLY A 84 8.01 -10.28 2.03
CA GLY A 84 7.61 -11.17 0.93
C GLY A 84 7.60 -10.46 -0.43
N SER A 85 7.08 -9.24 -0.50
CA SER A 85 7.07 -8.46 -1.72
C SER A 85 8.47 -8.01 -2.13
N ILE A 86 9.31 -7.59 -1.17
CA ILE A 86 10.72 -7.27 -1.44
C ILE A 86 11.45 -8.50 -1.97
N PHE A 87 11.23 -9.67 -1.39
CA PHE A 87 11.82 -10.92 -1.89
C PHE A 87 11.35 -11.23 -3.32
N MET A 88 10.06 -11.07 -3.60
CA MET A 88 9.50 -11.30 -4.93
C MET A 88 10.09 -10.33 -5.97
N VAL A 89 10.20 -9.04 -5.63
CA VAL A 89 10.84 -8.03 -6.49
C VAL A 89 12.31 -8.35 -6.73
N ARG A 90 13.07 -8.75 -5.69
CA ARG A 90 14.48 -9.13 -5.86
C ARG A 90 14.68 -10.30 -6.82
N ASN A 91 13.74 -11.23 -6.83
CA ASN A 91 13.77 -12.39 -7.73
C ASN A 91 12.99 -12.17 -9.03
N ALA A 92 12.53 -10.95 -9.34
CA ALA A 92 11.67 -10.67 -10.48
C ALA A 92 12.24 -11.17 -11.81
N ARG A 93 13.54 -10.96 -12.07
CA ARG A 93 14.18 -11.41 -13.31
C ARG A 93 14.19 -12.94 -13.44
N ALA A 94 14.46 -13.65 -12.34
CA ALA A 94 14.41 -15.11 -12.31
C ALA A 94 12.98 -15.63 -12.49
N ILE A 95 11.99 -14.98 -11.85
CA ILE A 95 10.56 -15.33 -11.95
C ILE A 95 10.04 -15.12 -13.39
N LEU A 96 10.47 -14.04 -14.04
CA LEU A 96 10.09 -13.72 -15.41
C LEU A 96 10.90 -14.49 -16.46
N GLY A 97 11.92 -15.26 -16.06
CA GLY A 97 12.77 -16.03 -16.98
C GLY A 97 13.65 -15.17 -17.88
N ILE A 98 13.96 -13.93 -17.47
CA ILE A 98 14.64 -12.93 -18.31
C ILE A 98 16.15 -13.04 -18.12
N LEU A 99 16.89 -13.10 -19.23
CA LEU A 99 18.33 -13.21 -19.20
C LEU A 99 18.99 -11.91 -18.68
N PRO A 100 20.15 -11.99 -18.01
CA PRO A 100 20.90 -10.79 -17.62
C PRO A 100 21.25 -9.95 -18.86
N GLY A 101 20.74 -8.71 -18.91
CA GLY A 101 20.96 -7.78 -20.03
C GLY A 101 19.80 -7.67 -21.02
N GLU A 102 18.80 -8.53 -20.93
CA GLU A 102 17.57 -8.42 -21.73
C GLU A 102 16.64 -7.34 -21.17
N ILE A 103 16.12 -6.49 -22.05
CA ILE A 103 15.15 -5.45 -21.69
C ILE A 103 13.79 -6.10 -21.49
N ILE A 104 13.21 -5.88 -20.31
CA ILE A 104 11.88 -6.39 -19.98
C ILE A 104 10.85 -5.67 -20.85
N GLY A 105 10.07 -6.44 -21.63
CA GLY A 105 8.97 -5.89 -22.41
C GLY A 105 7.90 -5.22 -21.53
N PHE A 106 7.10 -4.34 -22.12
CA PHE A 106 6.08 -3.58 -21.39
C PHE A 106 5.03 -4.49 -20.71
N LEU A 107 4.53 -5.50 -21.41
CA LEU A 107 3.46 -6.37 -20.91
C LEU A 107 3.86 -7.20 -19.67
N PRO A 108 5.01 -7.93 -19.66
CA PRO A 108 5.45 -8.65 -18.46
C PRO A 108 5.78 -7.70 -17.30
N MET A 109 6.33 -6.53 -17.61
CA MET A 109 6.58 -5.48 -16.61
C MET A 109 5.30 -4.97 -15.97
N ALA A 110 4.25 -4.72 -16.76
CA ALA A 110 2.94 -4.29 -16.27
C ALA A 110 2.28 -5.36 -15.41
N ALA A 111 2.22 -6.61 -15.91
CA ALA A 111 1.63 -7.72 -15.19
C ALA A 111 2.32 -7.96 -13.84
N PHE A 112 3.66 -7.99 -13.84
CA PHE A 112 4.44 -8.20 -12.62
C PHE A 112 4.27 -7.06 -11.61
N SER A 113 4.36 -5.81 -12.07
CA SER A 113 4.19 -4.63 -11.21
C SER A 113 2.80 -4.58 -10.58
N PHE A 114 1.75 -4.80 -11.38
CA PHE A 114 0.38 -4.85 -10.87
C PHE A 114 0.21 -5.97 -9.85
N PHE A 115 0.77 -7.15 -10.11
CA PHE A 115 0.66 -8.29 -9.22
C PHE A 115 1.37 -8.04 -7.88
N VAL A 116 2.63 -7.63 -7.91
CA VAL A 116 3.44 -7.37 -6.70
C VAL A 116 2.82 -6.28 -5.83
N LEU A 117 2.38 -5.18 -6.43
CA LEU A 117 1.87 -4.02 -5.70
C LEU A 117 0.45 -4.24 -5.18
N SER A 118 -0.32 -5.15 -5.79
CA SER A 118 -1.74 -5.36 -5.49
C SER A 118 -2.02 -5.52 -3.99
N LEU A 119 -1.39 -6.52 -3.36
CA LEU A 119 -1.74 -6.93 -2.00
C LEU A 119 -1.37 -5.85 -0.98
N ILE A 120 -0.20 -5.23 -1.12
CA ILE A 120 0.27 -4.17 -0.21
C ILE A 120 -0.61 -2.94 -0.33
N CYS A 121 -0.83 -2.46 -1.56
CA CYS A 121 -1.59 -1.24 -1.78
C CYS A 121 -3.06 -1.40 -1.37
N VAL A 122 -3.67 -2.56 -1.61
CA VAL A 122 -5.04 -2.85 -1.17
C VAL A 122 -5.15 -2.82 0.36
N ILE A 123 -4.20 -3.44 1.07
CA ILE A 123 -4.18 -3.45 2.55
C ILE A 123 -3.95 -2.05 3.11
N LEU A 124 -2.99 -1.30 2.57
CA LEU A 124 -2.73 0.09 2.96
C LEU A 124 -3.96 0.98 2.73
N GLY A 125 -4.61 0.89 1.56
CA GLY A 125 -5.84 1.62 1.28
C GLY A 125 -6.98 1.26 2.23
N PHE A 126 -7.09 -0.01 2.62
CA PHE A 126 -8.08 -0.44 3.60
C PHE A 126 -7.78 0.08 5.02
N LEU A 127 -6.51 0.05 5.42
CA LEU A 127 -6.03 0.61 6.69
C LEU A 127 -6.35 2.11 6.79
N PHE A 128 -6.15 2.87 5.71
CA PHE A 128 -6.57 4.28 5.61
C PHE A 128 -8.08 4.46 5.84
N ALA A 129 -8.91 3.65 5.17
CA ALA A 129 -10.36 3.69 5.33
C ALA A 129 -10.80 3.33 6.77
N LEU A 130 -10.13 2.36 7.40
CA LEU A 130 -10.36 2.00 8.82
C LEU A 130 -9.93 3.12 9.76
N ALA A 131 -8.78 3.75 9.54
CA ALA A 131 -8.30 4.89 10.31
C ALA A 131 -9.34 6.03 10.33
N CYS A 132 -9.93 6.34 9.16
CA CYS A 132 -11.02 7.31 9.03
C CYS A 132 -12.26 6.95 9.86
N ARG A 133 -12.57 5.67 10.06
CA ARG A 133 -13.72 5.18 10.84
C ARG A 133 -13.44 5.14 12.34
N ILE A 134 -12.18 4.91 12.72
CA ILE A 134 -11.72 4.85 14.12
C ILE A 134 -11.56 6.27 14.68
N TYR A 135 -11.17 7.24 13.84
CA TYR A 135 -11.01 8.63 14.26
C TYR A 135 -12.35 9.25 14.72
N PRO A 136 -12.37 10.08 15.78
CA PRO A 136 -13.60 10.55 16.43
C PRO A 136 -14.65 11.13 15.47
N ARG A 137 -15.90 10.68 15.63
CA ARG A 137 -17.06 10.99 14.76
C ARG A 137 -17.67 12.39 14.95
N LYS A 138 -17.13 13.21 15.87
CA LYS A 138 -17.64 14.55 16.22
C LYS A 138 -17.48 15.60 15.10
N ILE A 139 -16.93 15.21 13.96
CA ILE A 139 -16.55 16.11 12.86
C ILE A 139 -17.14 15.54 11.55
N SER A 140 -17.51 16.45 10.63
CA SER A 140 -17.96 16.10 9.27
C SER A 140 -17.00 15.13 8.59
N GLY A 141 -17.53 14.29 7.68
CA GLY A 141 -16.76 13.23 7.02
C GLY A 141 -15.51 13.76 6.29
N ALA A 142 -15.65 14.85 5.54
CA ALA A 142 -14.55 15.44 4.78
C ALA A 142 -13.39 15.93 5.67
N ILE A 143 -13.70 16.66 6.75
CA ILE A 143 -12.67 17.18 7.67
C ILE A 143 -11.97 16.02 8.39
N ARG A 144 -12.69 14.92 8.66
CA ARG A 144 -12.12 13.73 9.29
C ARG A 144 -11.10 13.05 8.39
N ILE A 145 -11.43 12.86 7.11
CA ILE A 145 -10.51 12.29 6.12
C ILE A 145 -9.28 13.17 6.00
N GLY A 146 -9.45 14.50 5.88
CA GLY A 146 -8.34 15.45 5.83
C GLY A 146 -7.42 15.38 7.06
N ARG A 147 -7.98 15.27 8.27
CA ARG A 147 -7.17 15.11 9.49
C ARG A 147 -6.43 13.78 9.53
N VAL A 148 -7.06 12.68 9.15
CA VAL A 148 -6.39 11.37 9.11
C VAL A 148 -5.26 11.39 8.08
N TYR A 149 -5.48 11.99 6.91
CA TYR A 149 -4.45 12.16 5.90
C TYR A 149 -3.26 12.99 6.40
N ILE A 150 -3.49 14.10 7.11
CA ILE A 150 -2.42 14.90 7.73
C ILE A 150 -1.67 14.09 8.81
N LEU A 151 -2.35 13.21 9.54
CA LEU A 151 -1.72 12.36 10.55
C LEU A 151 -0.93 11.19 9.94
N GLU A 152 -1.24 10.82 8.71
CA GLU A 152 -0.56 9.78 7.93
C GLU A 152 0.59 10.33 7.07
N ALA A 153 0.58 11.63 6.76
CA ALA A 153 1.67 12.30 6.03
C ALA A 153 2.96 12.39 6.87
#